data_AF-A0A7M5X7D3-F1
#
_entry.id   AF-A0A7M5X7D3-F1
#
_cell.length_a   1.000
_cell.length_b   1.000
_cell.length_c   1.000
_cell.angle_alpha   90.00
_cell.angle_beta   90.00
_cell.angle_gamma   90.00
#
_symmetry.space_group_name_H-M   'P 1'
#
loop_
_entity.id
_entity.type
_entity.pdbx_description
1 polymer ?
#
loop_
_entity_poly.entity_id
_entity_poly.type
_entity_poly.pdbx_seq_one_letter_code
_entity_poly.pdbx_strand_id
1 'polypeptide(L)'
;MEYEIPSGYNSSDMDIYPIESNTLPPMTNLADIRTNNSNLNSVSNEQYEEEKKNCFRVFDGWSTEDQIDFIEDILLRMTHFQHGHINTFLKPMLQRDFISVLPGKGLEPVAEKILSYLDDKSLRSAELVCREWRRVIADGMLWKKLIQRKVMHDSLWCGLGERRGWIDSLRKPSQKTDHVYFRTLYPKIVADINRLESNWRCGKHGLLKIHCRSENIKGVYCLQYDDDKIVSGLRDNTIKLWNRKSLDCTQVLHGHTGSVLCLQYDYRIIVTGSSDATVRIWDVNTGEMLNTLIHHCEAVLHLRFQDGIMITCSKDRSIAVWDLNSPTDISLRRVLVGHRAAVNVVDFDDKYIVSASGDRTIKVWNTSTCEFVRTLSGHRRGIACLQYRGTLVVSGSSDFTIRLWDIEMGNCLRTLEGHEELVRCIRFNNKHIVSGAYDGKIKVWDLQAALDTRKPPNALCIRTLMEHTGRVFRLQFDEFQIISSSHDDTILIWDFLDGQQDNLTARYNATNS
;
A
#
# COMPACT_ATOMS: atom_id res chain seq x y z
N MET A 1 -38.30 -28.20 -4.50
CA MET A 1 -38.98 -29.31 -3.82
C MET A 1 -39.36 -28.79 -2.44
N GLU A 2 -40.58 -28.30 -2.35
CA GLU A 2 -41.32 -28.12 -1.10
C GLU A 2 -41.63 -29.50 -0.47
N TYR A 3 -42.06 -29.50 0.80
CA TYR A 3 -43.03 -30.37 1.47
C TYR A 3 -42.68 -30.34 2.97
N GLU A 4 -43.33 -29.52 3.78
CA GLU A 4 -44.68 -29.66 4.38
C GLU A 4 -44.75 -30.62 5.57
N ILE A 5 -45.47 -30.12 6.59
CA ILE A 5 -45.82 -30.68 7.89
C ILE A 5 -47.01 -31.63 7.73
N PRO A 6 -47.12 -32.73 8.50
CA PRO A 6 -48.39 -33.41 8.70
C PRO A 6 -49.05 -33.02 10.04
N SER A 7 -50.32 -32.66 9.92
CA SER A 7 -51.31 -32.46 10.99
C SER A 7 -52.10 -33.75 11.28
N GLY A 8 -52.79 -33.77 12.43
CA GLY A 8 -53.80 -34.77 12.84
C GLY A 8 -53.44 -35.37 14.21
N TYR A 9 -54.24 -35.24 15.27
CA TYR A 9 -55.63 -35.66 15.38
C TYR A 9 -56.44 -34.92 16.45
N ASN A 10 -57.75 -34.91 16.24
CA ASN A 10 -58.81 -34.26 17.00
C ASN A 10 -59.16 -34.91 18.35
N SER A 11 -59.80 -34.06 19.15
CA SER A 11 -60.64 -34.24 20.33
C SER A 11 -61.53 -35.49 20.41
N SER A 12 -61.60 -36.10 21.60
CA SER A 12 -62.84 -36.36 22.36
C SER A 12 -62.53 -37.12 23.64
N ASP A 13 -62.79 -36.53 24.81
CA ASP A 13 -63.63 -37.13 25.87
C ASP A 13 -63.69 -36.19 27.09
N MET A 14 -64.93 -35.79 27.41
CA MET A 14 -65.36 -35.27 28.71
C MET A 14 -65.22 -36.41 29.77
N ASP A 15 -65.05 -36.19 31.08
CA ASP A 15 -65.98 -35.52 31.98
C ASP A 15 -65.49 -35.55 33.46
N ILE A 16 -65.92 -34.54 34.23
CA ILE A 16 -66.25 -34.54 35.69
C ILE A 16 -65.14 -34.34 36.78
N TYR A 17 -65.28 -33.18 37.48
CA TYR A 17 -64.70 -32.69 38.77
C TYR A 17 -65.21 -33.45 40.03
N PRO A 18 -64.88 -33.13 41.33
CA PRO A 18 -64.01 -32.10 41.97
C PRO A 18 -63.07 -32.67 43.09
N ILE A 19 -62.22 -31.90 43.80
CA ILE A 19 -62.48 -31.33 45.16
C ILE A 19 -61.22 -30.54 45.64
N GLU A 20 -61.46 -29.29 46.08
CA GLU A 20 -60.91 -28.48 47.22
C GLU A 20 -59.41 -28.55 47.61
N SER A 21 -58.77 -27.59 48.29
CA SER A 21 -58.84 -26.15 48.59
C SER A 21 -57.64 -25.88 49.52
N ASN A 22 -57.18 -24.62 49.64
CA ASN A 22 -56.27 -24.09 50.69
C ASN A 22 -54.77 -24.45 50.55
N THR A 23 -53.77 -23.56 50.69
CA THR A 23 -53.64 -22.20 51.25
C THR A 23 -52.26 -21.65 50.86
N LEU A 24 -52.16 -20.45 50.27
CA LEU A 24 -50.99 -19.57 50.32
C LEU A 24 -51.48 -18.11 50.30
N PRO A 25 -51.03 -17.23 51.22
CA PRO A 25 -51.56 -15.86 51.32
C PRO A 25 -51.03 -14.97 50.18
N PRO A 26 -51.80 -13.97 49.72
CA PRO A 26 -51.37 -13.06 48.68
C PRO A 26 -50.39 -12.03 49.27
N MET A 27 -49.20 -11.93 48.68
CA MET A 27 -48.29 -10.82 48.94
C MET A 27 -48.90 -9.56 48.29
N THR A 28 -49.16 -8.55 49.11
CA THR A 28 -50.00 -7.39 48.84
C THR A 28 -49.49 -6.57 47.65
N ASN A 29 -50.36 -6.38 46.64
CA ASN A 29 -50.16 -5.45 45.53
C ASN A 29 -50.02 -4.01 46.04
N LEU A 30 -48.89 -3.37 45.74
CA LEU A 30 -48.69 -1.92 45.85
C LEU A 30 -49.40 -1.24 44.67
N ALA A 31 -50.67 -0.89 44.86
CA ALA A 31 -51.37 0.07 44.00
C ALA A 31 -52.32 0.94 44.85
N ASP A 32 -52.31 2.24 44.55
CA ASP A 32 -53.15 3.32 45.09
C ASP A 32 -52.63 4.13 46.29
N ILE A 33 -51.47 4.79 46.09
CA ILE A 33 -51.17 6.06 46.77
C ILE A 33 -52.02 7.16 46.12
N ARG A 34 -53.26 7.32 46.57
CA ARG A 34 -54.02 8.58 46.48
C ARG A 34 -55.25 8.63 47.38
N THR A 35 -55.13 8.27 48.65
CA THR A 35 -56.07 8.74 49.68
C THR A 35 -55.38 8.86 51.03
N ASN A 36 -55.49 10.05 51.63
CA ASN A 36 -55.00 10.40 52.95
C ASN A 36 -55.47 9.39 54.01
N ASN A 37 -54.54 8.66 54.63
CA ASN A 37 -54.68 8.10 55.97
C ASN A 37 -53.30 7.87 56.59
N SER A 38 -52.89 8.81 57.44
CA SER A 38 -51.55 8.91 58.04
C SER A 38 -51.25 7.90 59.16
N ASN A 39 -52.06 6.84 59.34
CA ASN A 39 -51.89 5.86 60.42
C ASN A 39 -51.63 4.41 59.96
N LEU A 40 -51.47 4.15 58.66
CA LEU A 40 -51.17 2.81 58.12
C LEU A 40 -49.73 2.66 57.55
N ASN A 41 -48.98 3.75 57.44
CA ASN A 41 -47.70 3.77 56.69
C ASN A 41 -46.45 3.34 57.50
N SER A 42 -46.55 3.12 58.82
CA SER A 42 -45.38 2.69 59.61
C SER A 42 -45.21 1.18 59.66
N VAL A 43 -46.31 0.41 59.75
CA VAL A 43 -46.27 -1.04 59.97
C VAL A 43 -45.89 -1.81 58.70
N SER A 44 -46.32 -1.35 57.52
CA SER A 44 -45.99 -2.00 56.24
C SER A 44 -44.54 -1.76 55.79
N ASN A 45 -43.89 -0.70 56.29
CA ASN A 45 -42.53 -0.36 55.91
C ASN A 45 -41.48 -1.15 56.71
N GLU A 46 -41.76 -1.47 57.98
CA GLU A 46 -40.88 -2.30 58.81
C GLU A 46 -40.89 -3.76 58.39
N GLN A 47 -42.07 -4.33 58.11
CA GLN A 47 -42.19 -5.70 57.58
C GLN A 47 -41.52 -5.84 56.21
N TYR A 48 -41.69 -4.88 55.31
CA TYR A 48 -41.03 -4.89 54.01
C TYR A 48 -39.49 -4.83 54.13
N GLU A 49 -38.95 -3.99 55.01
CA GLU A 49 -37.49 -3.91 55.22
C GLU A 49 -36.92 -5.17 55.89
N GLU A 50 -37.69 -5.86 56.73
CA GLU A 50 -37.28 -7.13 57.35
C GLU A 50 -37.34 -8.30 56.35
N GLU A 51 -38.39 -8.37 55.54
CA GLU A 51 -38.51 -9.35 54.43
C GLU A 51 -37.45 -9.13 53.37
N LYS A 52 -37.16 -7.88 53.01
CA LYS A 52 -36.06 -7.51 52.10
C LYS A 52 -34.71 -7.94 52.63
N LYS A 53 -34.40 -7.72 53.92
CA LYS A 53 -33.15 -8.18 54.54
C LYS A 53 -33.03 -9.70 54.56
N ASN A 54 -34.13 -10.40 54.80
CA ASN A 54 -34.17 -11.86 54.74
C ASN A 54 -33.98 -12.37 53.30
N CYS A 55 -34.60 -11.71 52.32
CA CYS A 55 -34.41 -12.00 50.89
C CYS A 55 -32.94 -11.84 50.48
N PHE A 56 -32.28 -10.75 50.85
CA PHE A 56 -30.84 -10.55 50.56
C PHE A 56 -29.95 -11.61 51.22
N ARG A 57 -30.23 -12.00 52.47
CA ARG A 57 -29.48 -13.07 53.15
C ARG A 57 -29.60 -14.42 52.47
N VAL A 58 -30.78 -14.74 51.95
CA VAL A 58 -31.05 -16.00 51.26
C VAL A 58 -30.45 -15.97 49.85
N PHE A 59 -30.56 -14.84 49.16
CA PHE A 59 -29.97 -14.60 47.85
C PHE A 59 -28.44 -14.74 47.86
N ASP A 60 -27.74 -14.21 48.87
CA ASP A 60 -26.29 -14.35 49.01
C ASP A 60 -25.82 -15.82 49.23
N GLY A 61 -26.72 -16.71 49.67
CA GLY A 61 -26.45 -18.13 49.88
C GLY A 61 -26.77 -19.03 48.69
N TRP A 62 -27.33 -18.47 47.60
CA TRP A 62 -27.72 -19.22 46.41
C TRP A 62 -26.57 -19.43 45.42
N SER A 63 -26.73 -20.43 44.54
CA SER A 63 -25.80 -20.63 43.44
C SER A 63 -25.95 -19.52 42.39
N THR A 64 -24.94 -19.30 41.56
CA THR A 64 -25.00 -18.28 40.50
C THR A 64 -26.13 -18.51 39.49
N GLU A 65 -26.54 -19.76 39.26
CA GLU A 65 -27.65 -20.09 38.36
C GLU A 65 -29.01 -19.70 39.00
N ASP A 66 -29.21 -20.08 40.27
CA ASP A 66 -30.45 -19.74 41.01
C ASP A 66 -30.63 -18.23 41.19
N GLN A 67 -29.52 -17.49 41.37
CA GLN A 67 -29.54 -16.03 41.45
C GLN A 67 -29.98 -15.40 40.12
N ILE A 68 -29.57 -15.98 38.98
CA ILE A 68 -29.93 -15.48 37.65
C ILE A 68 -31.41 -15.75 37.38
N ASP A 69 -31.89 -16.97 37.63
CA ASP A 69 -33.29 -17.36 37.44
C ASP A 69 -34.23 -16.48 38.27
N PHE A 70 -33.85 -16.18 39.51
CA PHE A 70 -34.61 -15.29 40.38
C PHE A 70 -34.64 -13.83 39.88
N ILE A 71 -33.50 -13.31 39.42
CA ILE A 71 -33.44 -11.96 38.83
C ILE A 71 -34.26 -11.91 37.54
N GLU A 72 -34.26 -12.97 36.73
CA GLU A 72 -35.06 -13.07 35.50
C GLU A 72 -36.56 -13.02 35.79
N ASP A 73 -37.05 -13.80 36.77
CA ASP A 73 -38.45 -13.76 37.21
C ASP A 73 -38.85 -12.39 37.77
N ILE A 74 -37.95 -11.72 38.51
CA ILE A 74 -38.16 -10.35 38.98
C ILE A 74 -38.26 -9.36 37.82
N LEU A 75 -37.34 -9.45 36.84
CA LEU A 75 -37.33 -8.55 35.69
C LEU A 75 -38.59 -8.73 34.82
N LEU A 76 -39.10 -9.96 34.68
CA LEU A 76 -40.33 -10.26 33.93
C LEU A 76 -41.59 -9.67 34.57
N ARG A 77 -41.61 -9.51 35.90
CA ARG A 77 -42.75 -8.98 36.66
C ARG A 77 -42.73 -7.46 36.88
N MET A 78 -41.63 -6.80 36.47
CA MET A 78 -41.46 -5.37 36.66
C MET A 78 -42.19 -4.52 35.61
N THR A 79 -42.59 -3.32 36.03
CA THR A 79 -43.23 -2.33 35.16
C THR A 79 -42.18 -1.52 34.36
N HIS A 80 -42.60 -0.92 33.23
CA HIS A 80 -41.73 -0.06 32.41
C HIS A 80 -41.06 1.08 33.19
N PHE A 81 -41.70 1.62 34.23
CA PHE A 81 -41.12 2.65 35.10
C PHE A 81 -39.95 2.12 35.96
N GLN A 82 -40.11 0.92 36.53
CA GLN A 82 -39.07 0.26 37.32
C GLN A 82 -37.88 -0.18 36.46
N HIS A 83 -38.15 -0.71 35.26
CA HIS A 83 -37.10 -0.98 34.26
C HIS A 83 -36.33 0.29 33.88
N GLY A 84 -37.02 1.42 33.72
CA GLY A 84 -36.38 2.72 33.47
C GLY A 84 -35.46 3.15 34.60
N HIS A 85 -35.85 2.93 35.86
CA HIS A 85 -35.04 3.26 37.04
C HIS A 85 -33.80 2.35 37.16
N ILE A 86 -33.97 1.04 36.97
CA ILE A 86 -32.87 0.06 36.96
C ILE A 86 -31.91 0.36 35.80
N ASN A 87 -32.43 0.64 34.61
CA ASN A 87 -31.59 1.00 33.47
C ASN A 87 -30.83 2.31 33.74
N THR A 88 -31.45 3.30 34.40
CA THR A 88 -30.76 4.54 34.80
C THR A 88 -29.67 4.28 35.84
N PHE A 89 -29.85 3.31 36.73
CA PHE A 89 -28.86 2.90 37.72
C PHE A 89 -27.72 2.05 37.14
N LEU A 90 -28.04 1.12 36.22
CA LEU A 90 -27.09 0.19 35.62
C LEU A 90 -26.29 0.82 34.47
N LYS A 91 -26.89 1.74 33.70
CA LYS A 91 -26.25 2.35 32.52
C LYS A 91 -24.90 3.03 32.85
N PRO A 92 -24.73 3.77 33.96
CA PRO A 92 -23.43 4.29 34.38
C PRO A 92 -22.43 3.20 34.83
N MET A 93 -22.91 2.08 35.40
CA MET A 93 -22.06 0.96 35.82
C MET A 93 -21.54 0.13 34.64
N LEU A 94 -22.36 0.04 33.57
CA LEU A 94 -22.06 -0.63 32.30
C LEU A 94 -21.20 0.25 31.38
N GLN A 95 -21.40 1.57 31.40
CA GLN A 95 -20.64 2.54 30.60
C GLN A 95 -19.47 3.11 31.40
N ARG A 96 -18.37 2.34 31.49
CA ARG A 96 -17.15 2.82 32.13
C ARG A 96 -16.30 3.64 31.17
N ASP A 97 -15.97 4.86 31.57
CA ASP A 97 -14.97 5.67 30.86
C ASP A 97 -13.57 5.16 31.19
N PHE A 98 -13.09 4.19 30.40
CA PHE A 98 -11.77 3.62 30.58
C PHE A 98 -10.66 4.67 30.47
N ILE A 99 -10.79 5.65 29.57
CA ILE A 99 -9.71 6.60 29.29
C ILE A 99 -9.57 7.63 30.41
N SER A 100 -10.66 8.00 31.09
CA SER A 100 -10.59 8.88 32.27
C SER A 100 -10.25 8.12 33.56
N VAL A 101 -10.64 6.84 33.68
CA VAL A 101 -10.42 6.04 34.90
C VAL A 101 -9.02 5.43 34.98
N LEU A 102 -8.44 5.03 33.85
CA LEU A 102 -7.11 4.39 33.80
C LEU A 102 -5.97 5.31 34.31
N PRO A 103 -5.92 6.61 33.93
CA PRO A 103 -4.94 7.55 34.49
C PRO A 103 -5.03 7.67 36.02
N GLY A 104 -6.25 7.74 36.56
CA GLY A 104 -6.48 7.81 38.02
C GLY A 104 -5.99 6.58 38.78
N LYS A 105 -5.72 5.46 38.10
CA LYS A 105 -5.16 4.22 38.67
C LYS A 105 -3.67 4.04 38.37
N GLY A 106 -3.00 5.05 37.79
CA GLY A 106 -1.60 4.95 37.37
C GLY A 106 -1.38 4.10 36.10
N LEU A 107 -2.44 3.74 35.38
CA LEU A 107 -2.41 2.96 34.14
C LEU A 107 -2.50 3.85 32.89
N GLU A 108 -1.87 5.03 32.93
CA GLU A 108 -1.78 5.96 31.79
C GLU A 108 -1.28 5.28 30.50
N PRO A 109 -0.24 4.41 30.51
CA PRO A 109 0.25 3.75 29.30
C PRO A 109 -0.80 2.86 28.62
N VAL A 110 -1.75 2.31 29.38
CA VAL A 110 -2.82 1.46 28.83
C VAL A 110 -3.83 2.32 28.07
N ALA A 111 -4.22 3.47 28.65
CA ALA A 111 -5.10 4.43 27.98
C ALA A 111 -4.47 4.96 26.69
N GLU A 112 -3.17 5.29 26.72
CA GLU A 112 -2.42 5.68 25.53
C GLU A 112 -2.40 4.57 24.47
N LYS A 113 -2.19 3.32 24.88
CA LYS A 113 -2.14 2.19 23.96
C LYS A 113 -3.49 1.98 23.26
N ILE A 114 -4.59 2.08 23.99
CA ILE A 114 -5.95 2.01 23.41
C ILE A 114 -6.13 3.09 22.35
N LEU A 115 -5.84 4.35 22.69
CA LEU A 115 -6.01 5.47 21.77
C LEU A 115 -5.03 5.44 20.59
N SER A 116 -3.87 4.78 20.73
CA SER A 116 -2.90 4.62 19.64
C SER A 116 -3.42 3.80 18.45
N TYR A 117 -4.45 2.98 18.64
CA TYR A 117 -5.07 2.20 17.57
C TYR A 117 -5.99 3.02 16.67
N LEU A 118 -6.49 4.17 17.15
CA LEU A 118 -7.44 5.01 16.42
C LEU A 118 -6.86 5.54 15.09
N ASP A 119 -7.73 5.76 14.12
CA ASP A 119 -7.42 6.53 12.91
C ASP A 119 -7.48 8.04 13.19
N ASP A 120 -7.14 8.88 12.21
CA ASP A 120 -7.08 10.32 12.44
C ASP A 120 -8.46 10.97 12.68
N LYS A 121 -9.52 10.42 12.10
CA LYS A 121 -10.89 10.92 12.28
C LYS A 121 -11.42 10.58 13.67
N SER A 122 -11.24 9.33 14.11
CA SER A 122 -11.59 8.90 15.46
C SER A 122 -10.71 9.57 16.51
N LEU A 123 -9.42 9.81 16.24
CA LEU A 123 -8.55 10.54 17.18
C LEU A 123 -8.99 12.01 17.35
N ARG A 124 -9.40 12.69 16.26
CA ARG A 124 -10.03 14.02 16.35
C ARG A 124 -11.32 14.00 17.13
N SER A 125 -12.14 12.96 16.95
CA SER A 125 -13.39 12.80 17.71
C SER A 125 -13.11 12.55 19.18
N ALA A 126 -12.08 11.75 19.49
CA ALA A 126 -11.63 11.45 20.86
C ALA A 126 -11.16 12.71 21.61
N GLU A 127 -10.50 13.66 20.93
CA GLU A 127 -10.15 14.96 21.54
C GLU A 127 -11.36 15.80 21.97
N LEU A 128 -12.53 15.57 21.37
CA LEU A 128 -13.76 16.31 21.62
C LEU A 128 -14.64 15.67 22.70
N VAL A 129 -14.30 14.48 23.20
CA VAL A 129 -15.10 13.75 24.20
C VAL A 129 -15.09 14.47 25.54
N CYS A 130 -13.91 14.71 26.13
CA CYS A 130 -13.78 15.47 27.37
C CYS A 130 -12.35 16.03 27.55
N ARG A 131 -12.14 16.87 28.58
CA ARG A 131 -10.83 17.46 28.88
C ARG A 131 -9.78 16.41 29.24
N GLU A 132 -10.18 15.35 29.92
CA GLU A 132 -9.26 14.30 30.36
C GLU A 132 -8.76 13.46 29.17
N TRP A 133 -9.65 13.10 28.24
CA TRP A 133 -9.26 12.45 26.99
C TRP A 133 -8.28 13.32 26.20
N ARG A 134 -8.54 14.63 26.11
CA ARG A 134 -7.62 15.57 25.45
C ARG A 134 -6.27 15.67 26.16
N ARG A 135 -6.25 15.60 27.50
CA ARG A 135 -5.01 15.54 28.30
C ARG A 135 -4.22 14.27 28.00
N VAL A 136 -4.85 13.10 28.06
CA VAL A 136 -4.21 11.80 27.76
C VAL A 136 -3.65 11.76 26.33
N ILE A 137 -4.37 12.32 25.36
CA ILE A 137 -3.91 12.42 23.96
C ILE A 137 -2.65 13.30 23.85
N ALA A 138 -2.66 14.45 24.55
CA ALA A 138 -1.57 15.42 24.53
C ALA A 138 -0.31 14.92 25.23
N ASP A 139 -0.46 14.42 26.45
CA ASP A 139 0.62 13.88 27.29
C ASP A 139 1.24 12.64 26.62
N GLY A 140 0.39 11.77 26.06
CA GLY A 140 0.81 10.56 25.33
C GLY A 140 1.39 10.82 23.94
N MET A 141 1.48 12.09 23.50
CA MET A 141 2.00 12.50 22.18
C MET A 141 1.38 11.71 21.01
N LEU A 142 0.07 11.45 21.04
CA LEU A 142 -0.56 10.50 20.12
C LEU A 142 -0.52 10.93 18.66
N TRP A 143 -0.60 12.23 18.36
CA TRP A 143 -0.42 12.72 16.97
C TRP A 143 0.98 12.42 16.43
N LYS A 144 2.02 12.51 17.28
CA LYS A 144 3.39 12.12 16.90
C LYS A 144 3.46 10.63 16.61
N LYS A 145 2.93 9.79 17.51
CA LYS A 145 2.90 8.31 17.36
C LYS A 145 2.11 7.90 16.10
N LEU A 146 1.00 8.59 15.81
CA LEU A 146 0.20 8.38 14.61
C LEU A 146 1.01 8.65 13.34
N ILE A 147 1.70 9.80 13.26
CA ILE A 147 2.55 10.15 12.12
C ILE A 147 3.70 9.14 12.00
N GLN A 148 4.35 8.76 13.09
CA GLN A 148 5.41 7.73 13.09
C GLN A 148 4.90 6.40 12.52
N ARG A 149 3.72 5.93 12.98
CA ARG A 149 3.09 4.72 12.45
C ARG A 149 2.81 4.84 10.95
N LYS A 150 2.33 5.98 10.47
CA LYS A 150 2.10 6.22 9.03
C LYS A 150 3.42 6.22 8.24
N VAL A 151 4.46 6.89 8.72
CA VAL A 151 5.79 6.92 8.10
C VAL A 151 6.42 5.52 8.01
N MET A 152 6.22 4.68 9.04
CA MET A 152 6.76 3.31 9.05
C MET A 152 6.09 2.37 8.04
N HIS A 153 4.82 2.59 7.72
CA HIS A 153 4.04 1.70 6.85
C HIS A 153 3.78 2.24 5.45
N ASP A 154 3.87 3.56 5.25
CA ASP A 154 3.55 4.21 3.98
C ASP A 154 4.77 4.98 3.46
N SER A 155 5.32 4.49 2.35
CA SER A 155 6.47 5.09 1.67
C SER A 155 6.19 6.53 1.22
N LEU A 156 4.93 6.87 0.92
CA LEU A 156 4.55 8.24 0.58
C LEU A 156 4.78 9.19 1.76
N TRP A 157 4.43 8.76 2.99
CA TRP A 157 4.62 9.57 4.19
C TRP A 157 6.10 9.73 4.51
N CYS A 158 6.88 8.65 4.39
CA CYS A 158 8.33 8.71 4.59
C CYS A 158 8.99 9.68 3.61
N GLY A 159 8.74 9.49 2.30
CA GLY A 159 9.35 10.34 1.27
C GLY A 159 8.90 11.80 1.33
N LEU A 160 7.65 12.07 1.70
CA LEU A 160 7.18 13.44 1.89
C LEU A 160 7.85 14.08 3.11
N GLY A 161 8.09 13.31 4.17
CA GLY A 161 8.79 13.77 5.37
C GLY A 161 10.25 14.13 5.14
N GLU A 162 10.93 13.39 4.28
CA GLU A 162 12.30 13.66 3.87
C GLU A 162 12.37 14.90 2.97
N ARG A 163 11.50 14.99 1.95
CA ARG A 163 11.48 16.12 1.01
C ARG A 163 11.03 17.45 1.65
N ARG A 164 10.09 17.41 2.60
CA ARG A 164 9.61 18.60 3.34
C ARG A 164 10.41 18.85 4.63
N GLY A 165 11.31 17.96 5.03
CA GLY A 165 12.21 18.11 6.18
C GLY A 165 11.58 17.94 7.58
N TRP A 166 10.30 17.58 7.69
CA TRP A 166 9.66 17.38 9.01
C TRP A 166 10.01 16.04 9.67
N ILE A 167 10.67 15.12 8.95
CA ILE A 167 11.10 13.82 9.51
C ILE A 167 12.15 13.96 10.62
N ASP A 168 12.98 15.00 10.56
CA ASP A 168 13.99 15.29 11.58
C ASP A 168 13.37 15.59 12.95
N SER A 169 12.18 16.19 12.95
CA SER A 169 11.41 16.48 14.16
C SER A 169 10.76 15.23 14.76
N LEU A 170 10.61 14.15 13.98
CA LEU A 170 10.11 12.86 14.47
C LEU A 170 11.22 12.02 15.10
N ARG A 171 12.45 12.10 14.56
CA ARG A 171 13.63 11.31 14.99
C ARG A 171 14.31 11.89 16.23
N LYS A 172 14.35 13.21 16.40
CA LYS A 172 14.98 13.84 17.56
C LYS A 172 14.03 13.82 18.78
N PRO A 173 14.44 13.32 19.96
CA PRO A 173 13.71 13.50 21.22
C PRO A 173 13.88 14.92 21.78
N SER A 174 13.87 15.93 20.90
CA SER A 174 14.10 17.34 21.27
C SER A 174 13.01 17.84 22.22
N GLN A 175 13.44 18.39 23.36
CA GLN A 175 12.66 18.98 24.45
C GLN A 175 11.77 20.19 24.05
N LYS A 176 11.60 20.50 22.75
CA LYS A 176 10.88 21.70 22.26
C LYS A 176 9.74 21.44 21.28
N THR A 177 9.44 20.19 20.90
CA THR A 177 8.32 19.92 19.98
C THR A 177 7.05 19.60 20.76
N ASP A 178 6.15 20.57 20.87
CA ASP A 178 4.86 20.40 21.53
C ASP A 178 3.94 19.47 20.73
N HIS A 179 3.04 18.78 21.43
CA HIS A 179 1.93 18.01 20.85
C HIS A 179 1.13 18.84 19.82
N VAL A 180 1.00 20.14 20.07
CA VAL A 180 0.31 21.11 19.20
C VAL A 180 0.96 21.20 17.81
N TYR A 181 2.29 21.08 17.72
CA TYR A 181 2.99 21.07 16.44
C TYR A 181 2.56 19.87 15.59
N PHE A 182 2.60 18.65 16.13
CA PHE A 182 2.21 17.45 15.37
C PHE A 182 0.72 17.44 15.01
N ARG A 183 -0.14 17.96 15.91
CA ARG A 183 -1.57 18.14 15.64
C ARG A 183 -1.84 19.11 14.48
N THR A 184 -1.06 20.18 14.36
CA THR A 184 -1.20 21.17 13.27
C THR A 184 -0.48 20.73 11.99
N LEU A 185 0.55 19.88 12.10
CA LEU A 185 1.28 19.31 10.98
C LEU A 185 0.46 18.26 10.22
N TYR A 186 -0.26 17.39 10.93
CA TYR A 186 -1.06 16.32 10.31
C TYR A 186 -1.99 16.79 9.18
N PRO A 187 -2.87 17.80 9.38
CA PRO A 187 -3.74 18.27 8.30
C PRO A 187 -2.96 18.89 7.12
N LYS A 188 -1.78 19.50 7.36
CA LYS A 188 -0.91 20.01 6.29
C LYS A 188 -0.35 18.87 5.44
N ILE A 189 0.08 17.77 6.08
CA ILE A 189 0.56 16.57 5.37
C ILE A 189 -0.56 15.99 4.49
N VAL A 190 -1.78 15.84 5.05
CA VAL A 190 -2.92 15.33 4.29
C VAL A 190 -3.29 16.24 3.12
N ALA A 191 -3.23 17.57 3.31
CA ALA A 191 -3.45 18.53 2.23
C ALA A 191 -2.40 18.41 1.12
N ASP A 192 -1.12 18.23 1.47
CA ASP A 192 -0.03 17.99 0.52
C ASP A 192 -0.22 16.69 -0.27
N ILE A 193 -0.64 15.60 0.39
CA ILE A 193 -0.96 14.33 -0.27
C ILE A 193 -2.11 14.49 -1.26
N ASN A 194 -3.19 15.17 -0.85
CA ASN A 194 -4.33 15.44 -1.73
C ASN A 194 -3.94 16.33 -2.92
N ARG A 195 -3.06 17.31 -2.69
CA ARG A 195 -2.50 18.16 -3.76
C ARG A 195 -1.66 17.33 -4.74
N LEU A 196 -0.80 16.46 -4.24
CA LEU A 196 0.01 15.55 -5.06
C LEU A 196 -0.89 14.65 -5.91
N GLU A 197 -1.91 14.01 -5.32
CA GLU A 197 -2.85 13.18 -6.07
C GLU A 197 -3.62 13.99 -7.13
N SER A 198 -4.04 15.21 -6.79
CA SER A 198 -4.64 16.13 -7.75
C SER A 198 -3.66 16.50 -8.87
N ASN A 199 -2.38 16.68 -8.58
CA ASN A 199 -1.35 16.99 -9.57
C ASN A 199 -1.16 15.82 -10.55
N TRP A 200 -1.07 14.59 -10.05
CA TRP A 200 -1.05 13.37 -10.89
C TRP A 200 -2.30 13.27 -11.79
N ARG A 201 -3.49 13.50 -11.23
CA ARG A 201 -4.75 13.45 -11.98
C ARG A 201 -4.91 14.57 -13.01
N CYS A 202 -4.42 15.77 -12.70
CA CYS A 202 -4.49 16.92 -13.61
C CYS A 202 -3.31 16.98 -14.59
N GLY A 203 -2.25 16.22 -14.35
CA GLY A 203 -0.98 16.33 -15.09
C GLY A 203 -0.22 17.61 -14.76
N LYS A 204 -0.41 18.22 -13.59
CA LYS A 204 0.37 19.40 -13.17
C LYS A 204 1.73 18.95 -12.66
N HIS A 205 2.80 19.34 -13.35
CA HIS A 205 4.15 18.92 -13.02
C HIS A 205 5.16 20.04 -13.29
N GLY A 206 6.27 20.03 -12.54
CA GLY A 206 7.50 20.69 -12.93
C GLY A 206 8.28 19.79 -13.90
N LEU A 207 8.94 20.40 -14.89
CA LEU A 207 9.73 19.67 -15.88
C LEU A 207 11.19 20.13 -15.82
N LEU A 208 12.10 19.20 -15.56
CA LEU A 208 13.54 19.41 -15.71
C LEU A 208 14.05 18.53 -16.85
N LYS A 209 14.96 19.09 -17.65
CA LYS A 209 15.47 18.43 -18.86
C LYS A 209 16.99 18.37 -18.84
N ILE A 210 17.51 17.17 -18.87
CA ILE A 210 18.95 16.90 -19.03
C ILE A 210 19.19 16.55 -20.50
N HIS A 211 20.13 17.24 -21.13
CA HIS A 211 20.59 16.88 -22.48
C HIS A 211 21.87 16.07 -22.33
N CYS A 212 21.86 14.82 -22.82
CA CYS A 212 22.98 13.91 -22.64
C CYS A 212 24.19 14.28 -23.51
N ARG A 213 23.98 15.08 -24.57
CA ARG A 213 25.00 15.58 -25.50
C ARG A 213 25.87 14.43 -26.02
N SER A 214 25.25 13.35 -26.50
CA SER A 214 25.99 12.27 -27.16
C SER A 214 26.60 12.77 -28.46
N GLU A 215 27.89 12.48 -28.66
CA GLU A 215 28.70 13.06 -29.74
C GLU A 215 28.27 12.58 -31.13
N ASN A 216 28.06 11.26 -31.28
CA ASN A 216 27.85 10.63 -32.59
C ASN A 216 26.48 9.99 -32.75
N ILE A 217 25.99 9.29 -31.72
CA ILE A 217 24.75 8.53 -31.80
C ILE A 217 23.88 8.84 -30.59
N LYS A 218 22.72 9.43 -30.85
CA LYS A 218 21.76 9.90 -29.85
C LYS A 218 20.92 8.77 -29.29
N GLY A 219 20.63 8.86 -27.99
CA GLY A 219 19.60 8.05 -27.35
C GLY A 219 20.08 7.40 -26.06
N VAL A 220 19.19 7.41 -25.07
CA VAL A 220 19.40 6.82 -23.75
C VAL A 220 18.50 5.60 -23.63
N TYR A 221 19.06 4.39 -23.64
CA TYR A 221 18.27 3.15 -23.67
C TYR A 221 17.74 2.73 -22.31
N CYS A 222 18.51 2.97 -21.26
CA CYS A 222 18.17 2.57 -19.91
C CYS A 222 18.58 3.63 -18.90
N LEU A 223 17.81 3.70 -17.82
CA LEU A 223 18.07 4.56 -16.69
C LEU A 223 17.65 3.87 -15.39
N GLN A 224 18.31 4.24 -14.31
CA GLN A 224 17.85 4.03 -12.95
C GLN A 224 18.24 5.25 -12.11
N TYR A 225 17.45 5.60 -11.10
CA TYR A 225 17.74 6.71 -10.21
C TYR A 225 17.48 6.39 -8.74
N ASP A 226 18.13 7.18 -7.89
CA ASP A 226 17.89 7.37 -6.47
C ASP A 226 17.79 8.88 -6.16
N ASP A 227 17.76 9.24 -4.87
CA ASP A 227 17.64 10.64 -4.45
C ASP A 227 18.91 11.47 -4.71
N ASP A 228 20.07 10.83 -4.93
CA ASP A 228 21.37 11.49 -5.10
C ASP A 228 21.86 11.51 -6.55
N LYS A 229 21.58 10.45 -7.32
CA LYS A 229 22.13 10.25 -8.67
C LYS A 229 21.16 9.58 -9.64
N ILE A 230 21.39 9.83 -10.93
CA ILE A 230 20.76 9.13 -12.05
C ILE A 230 21.86 8.43 -12.83
N VAL A 231 21.73 7.13 -13.05
CA VAL A 231 22.64 6.33 -13.88
C VAL A 231 21.94 6.04 -15.20
N SER A 232 22.60 6.34 -16.31
CA SER A 232 22.03 6.21 -17.66
C SER A 232 22.97 5.43 -18.58
N GLY A 233 22.41 4.53 -19.38
CA GLY A 233 23.11 3.77 -20.41
C GLY A 233 22.78 4.30 -21.79
N LEU A 234 23.81 4.74 -22.51
CA LEU A 234 23.67 5.48 -23.75
C LEU A 234 23.96 4.62 -24.97
N ARG A 235 23.51 5.12 -26.12
CA ARG A 235 23.75 4.50 -27.42
C ARG A 235 25.20 4.67 -27.92
N ASP A 236 25.93 5.64 -27.38
CA ASP A 236 27.36 5.91 -27.63
C ASP A 236 28.32 4.94 -26.89
N ASN A 237 27.78 3.86 -26.33
CA ASN A 237 28.49 2.82 -25.58
C ASN A 237 28.96 3.25 -24.18
N THR A 238 28.66 4.47 -23.75
CA THR A 238 29.04 4.97 -22.43
C THR A 238 27.91 4.82 -21.41
N ILE A 239 28.30 4.85 -20.13
CA ILE A 239 27.38 4.97 -19.00
C ILE A 239 27.64 6.34 -18.38
N LYS A 240 26.63 7.20 -18.28
CA LYS A 240 26.75 8.53 -17.65
C LYS A 240 26.01 8.55 -16.31
N LEU A 241 26.71 9.06 -15.30
CA LEU A 241 26.18 9.33 -13.97
C LEU A 241 25.91 10.82 -13.85
N TRP A 242 24.74 11.17 -13.36
CA TRP A 242 24.28 12.54 -13.19
C TRP A 242 23.97 12.82 -11.73
N ASN A 243 24.38 13.97 -11.21
CA ASN A 243 23.96 14.42 -9.89
C ASN A 243 22.49 14.83 -9.95
N ARG A 244 21.67 14.32 -9.01
CA ARG A 244 20.23 14.55 -9.05
C ARG A 244 19.83 16.00 -8.74
N LYS A 245 20.60 16.71 -7.92
CA LYS A 245 20.29 18.07 -7.47
C LYS A 245 20.77 19.13 -8.45
N SER A 246 21.99 18.98 -8.98
CA SER A 246 22.57 19.95 -9.91
C SER A 246 22.29 19.62 -11.39
N LEU A 247 21.93 18.37 -11.69
CA LEU A 247 21.74 17.84 -13.05
C LEU A 247 23.01 17.80 -13.90
N ASP A 248 24.18 17.96 -13.28
CA ASP A 248 25.48 17.86 -13.96
C ASP A 248 25.94 16.41 -14.10
N CYS A 249 26.67 16.14 -15.18
CA CYS A 249 27.33 14.85 -15.39
C CYS A 249 28.52 14.74 -14.41
N THR A 250 28.47 13.80 -13.48
CA THR A 250 29.55 13.57 -12.50
C THR A 250 30.63 12.66 -13.04
N GLN A 251 30.24 11.59 -13.74
CA GLN A 251 31.17 10.58 -14.24
C GLN A 251 30.69 9.96 -15.54
N VAL A 252 31.64 9.57 -16.40
CA VAL A 252 31.39 8.84 -17.65
C VAL A 252 32.23 7.57 -17.65
N LEU A 253 31.57 6.41 -17.65
CA LEU A 253 32.22 5.10 -17.68
C LEU A 253 32.36 4.63 -19.12
N HIS A 254 33.59 4.22 -19.46
CA HIS A 254 33.95 3.73 -20.77
C HIS A 254 34.39 2.28 -20.67
N GLY A 255 34.05 1.49 -21.69
CA GLY A 255 34.60 0.15 -21.85
C GLY A 255 33.78 -0.73 -22.77
N HIS A 256 32.45 -0.62 -22.75
CA HIS A 256 31.59 -1.35 -23.68
C HIS A 256 31.93 -1.01 -25.13
N THR A 257 31.86 -2.00 -26.01
CA THR A 257 32.15 -1.82 -27.44
C THR A 257 30.88 -1.65 -28.28
N GLY A 258 29.71 -1.76 -27.63
CA GLY A 258 28.41 -1.50 -28.21
C GLY A 258 27.49 -0.74 -27.24
N SER A 259 26.31 -0.35 -27.73
CA SER A 259 25.33 0.43 -26.97
C SER A 259 24.92 -0.30 -25.69
N VAL A 260 24.81 0.45 -24.58
CA VAL A 260 24.37 -0.08 -23.29
C VAL A 260 22.84 -0.17 -23.29
N LEU A 261 22.30 -1.38 -23.33
CA LEU A 261 20.87 -1.63 -23.53
C LEU A 261 20.09 -1.73 -22.23
N CYS A 262 20.72 -2.27 -21.19
CA CYS A 262 20.13 -2.40 -19.87
C CYS A 262 21.16 -2.15 -18.78
N LEU A 263 20.68 -1.63 -17.65
CA LEU A 263 21.48 -1.45 -16.45
C LEU A 263 20.61 -1.66 -15.22
N GLN A 264 21.25 -2.10 -14.15
CA GLN A 264 20.74 -2.01 -12.80
C GLN A 264 21.91 -1.70 -11.87
N TYR A 265 21.68 -0.91 -10.83
CA TYR A 265 22.68 -0.67 -9.77
C TYR A 265 22.07 -0.85 -8.37
N ASP A 266 22.94 -1.15 -7.42
CA ASP A 266 22.68 -1.14 -5.98
C ASP A 266 23.66 -0.18 -5.28
N TYR A 267 23.84 -0.28 -3.96
CA TYR A 267 24.75 0.60 -3.23
C TYR A 267 26.24 0.30 -3.49
N ARG A 268 26.58 -0.83 -4.14
CA ARG A 268 27.94 -1.34 -4.29
C ARG A 268 28.38 -1.41 -5.76
N ILE A 269 27.53 -1.97 -6.63
CA ILE A 269 27.85 -2.29 -8.03
C ILE A 269 26.81 -1.75 -9.02
N ILE A 270 27.29 -1.46 -10.23
CA ILE A 270 26.49 -1.23 -11.43
C ILE A 270 26.68 -2.45 -12.33
N VAL A 271 25.60 -3.06 -12.78
CA VAL A 271 25.62 -4.17 -13.73
C VAL A 271 25.00 -3.69 -15.04
N THR A 272 25.71 -3.85 -16.14
CA THR A 272 25.28 -3.38 -17.46
C THR A 272 25.32 -4.49 -18.50
N GLY A 273 24.30 -4.53 -19.35
CA GLY A 273 24.22 -5.41 -20.51
C GLY A 273 24.25 -4.60 -21.79
N SER A 274 25.06 -5.04 -22.76
CA SER A 274 25.31 -4.29 -23.98
C SER A 274 25.00 -5.09 -25.26
N SER A 275 24.89 -4.37 -26.36
CA SER A 275 24.83 -4.94 -27.70
C SER A 275 26.11 -5.69 -28.12
N ASP A 276 27.21 -5.51 -27.40
CA ASP A 276 28.46 -6.28 -27.56
C ASP A 276 28.40 -7.72 -27.01
N ALA A 277 27.22 -8.16 -26.57
CA ALA A 277 26.94 -9.48 -25.98
C ALA A 277 27.62 -9.73 -24.61
N THR A 278 28.25 -8.71 -24.00
CA THR A 278 28.86 -8.81 -22.67
C THR A 278 27.96 -8.23 -21.59
N VAL A 279 28.09 -8.78 -20.38
CA VAL A 279 27.62 -8.15 -19.15
C VAL A 279 28.82 -7.66 -18.37
N ARG A 280 28.83 -6.40 -17.94
CA ARG A 280 29.93 -5.81 -17.18
C ARG A 280 29.46 -5.35 -15.82
N ILE A 281 30.39 -5.39 -14.88
CA ILE A 281 30.17 -5.01 -13.50
C ILE A 281 31.16 -3.92 -13.15
N TRP A 282 30.64 -2.85 -12.58
CA TRP A 282 31.39 -1.64 -12.24
C TRP A 282 31.19 -1.35 -10.75
N ASP A 283 32.20 -0.79 -10.10
CA ASP A 283 32.02 -0.22 -8.77
C ASP A 283 31.22 1.09 -8.87
N VAL A 284 30.22 1.27 -8.00
CA VAL A 284 29.35 2.47 -8.03
C VAL A 284 30.08 3.74 -7.64
N ASN A 285 31.09 3.64 -6.78
CA ASN A 285 31.77 4.79 -6.19
C ASN A 285 32.99 5.20 -7.01
N THR A 286 33.81 4.23 -7.44
CA THR A 286 35.01 4.51 -8.23
C THR A 286 34.72 4.53 -9.73
N GLY A 287 33.70 3.82 -10.19
CA GLY A 287 33.42 3.60 -11.61
C GLY A 287 34.40 2.64 -12.29
N GLU A 288 35.25 1.95 -11.53
CA GLU A 288 36.17 0.95 -12.08
C GLU A 288 35.42 -0.31 -12.52
N MET A 289 35.87 -0.90 -13.62
CA MET A 289 35.32 -2.17 -14.10
C MET A 289 35.88 -3.33 -13.26
N LEU A 290 35.00 -4.02 -12.54
CA LEU A 290 35.33 -5.13 -11.65
C LEU A 290 35.35 -6.48 -12.37
N ASN A 291 34.40 -6.70 -13.28
CA ASN A 291 34.25 -7.99 -13.96
C ASN A 291 33.60 -7.84 -15.35
N THR A 292 33.85 -8.82 -16.23
CA THR A 292 33.24 -8.94 -17.56
C THR A 292 32.80 -10.39 -17.77
N LEU A 293 31.49 -10.59 -17.95
CA LEU A 293 30.89 -11.88 -18.20
C LEU A 293 30.68 -12.06 -19.71
N ILE A 294 31.27 -13.12 -20.23
CA ILE A 294 31.19 -13.50 -21.64
C ILE A 294 30.50 -14.87 -21.70
N HIS A 295 29.26 -14.87 -22.19
CA HIS A 295 28.45 -16.09 -22.32
C HIS A 295 27.43 -16.00 -23.45
N HIS A 296 26.64 -14.91 -23.47
CA HIS A 296 25.66 -14.70 -24.53
C HIS A 296 26.32 -14.55 -25.90
N CYS A 297 25.68 -15.07 -26.94
CA CYS A 297 26.20 -15.00 -28.31
C CYS A 297 25.71 -13.76 -29.07
N GLU A 298 24.67 -13.10 -28.56
CA GLU A 298 24.11 -11.86 -29.11
C GLU A 298 23.85 -10.84 -28.01
N ALA A 299 23.45 -9.63 -28.42
CA ALA A 299 23.12 -8.50 -27.56
C ALA A 299 22.29 -8.87 -26.30
N VAL A 300 22.78 -8.44 -25.14
CA VAL A 300 22.08 -8.60 -23.86
C VAL A 300 21.02 -7.50 -23.74
N LEU A 301 19.74 -7.90 -23.77
CA LEU A 301 18.62 -6.98 -23.89
C LEU A 301 18.10 -6.49 -22.54
N HIS A 302 18.12 -7.35 -21.52
CA HIS A 302 17.70 -7.01 -20.17
C HIS A 302 18.45 -7.84 -19.14
N LEU A 303 18.57 -7.29 -17.94
CA LEU A 303 19.06 -7.98 -16.77
C LEU A 303 18.32 -7.50 -15.53
N ARG A 304 18.28 -8.37 -14.52
CA ARG A 304 17.82 -8.05 -13.18
C ARG A 304 18.71 -8.79 -12.19
N PHE A 305 19.09 -8.16 -11.10
CA PHE A 305 19.73 -8.84 -9.98
C PHE A 305 19.12 -8.42 -8.66
N GLN A 306 19.06 -9.36 -7.73
CA GLN A 306 18.50 -9.20 -6.38
C GLN A 306 18.94 -10.39 -5.53
N ASP A 307 19.23 -10.15 -4.25
CA ASP A 307 19.49 -11.18 -3.24
C ASP A 307 20.56 -12.22 -3.64
N GLY A 308 21.63 -11.76 -4.31
CA GLY A 308 22.74 -12.62 -4.74
C GLY A 308 22.42 -13.51 -5.95
N ILE A 309 21.29 -13.29 -6.63
CA ILE A 309 20.97 -13.92 -7.91
C ILE A 309 20.92 -12.85 -8.99
N MET A 310 21.46 -13.15 -10.17
CA MET A 310 21.33 -12.31 -11.35
C MET A 310 20.75 -13.12 -12.50
N ILE A 311 19.87 -12.49 -13.27
CA ILE A 311 19.25 -13.08 -14.44
C ILE A 311 19.45 -12.15 -15.62
N THR A 312 19.97 -12.71 -16.72
CA THR A 312 20.24 -11.98 -17.96
C THR A 312 19.45 -12.62 -19.09
N CYS A 313 18.97 -11.81 -20.02
CA CYS A 313 18.31 -12.31 -21.21
C CYS A 313 18.86 -11.64 -22.47
N SER A 314 18.93 -12.40 -23.56
CA SER A 314 19.59 -11.98 -24.78
C SER A 314 18.73 -12.18 -26.02
N LYS A 315 19.14 -11.49 -27.08
CA LYS A 315 18.63 -11.69 -28.43
C LYS A 315 18.89 -13.11 -28.96
N ASP A 316 19.86 -13.83 -28.39
CA ASP A 316 20.16 -15.25 -28.68
C ASP A 316 19.04 -16.23 -28.29
N ARG A 317 17.96 -15.73 -27.66
CA ARG A 317 16.74 -16.45 -27.22
C ARG A 317 16.92 -17.24 -25.92
N SER A 318 18.05 -17.09 -25.24
CA SER A 318 18.34 -17.71 -23.96
C SER A 318 18.17 -16.74 -22.80
N ILE A 319 17.97 -17.33 -21.62
CA ILE A 319 18.02 -16.64 -20.33
C ILE A 319 19.10 -17.34 -19.51
N ALA A 320 20.04 -16.59 -18.96
CA ALA A 320 21.07 -17.14 -18.08
C ALA A 320 20.80 -16.72 -16.64
N VAL A 321 20.86 -17.69 -15.72
CA VAL A 321 20.74 -17.50 -14.28
C VAL A 321 22.12 -17.64 -13.66
N TRP A 322 22.52 -16.65 -12.88
CA TRP A 322 23.84 -16.50 -12.31
C TRP A 322 23.73 -16.40 -10.79
N ASP A 323 24.63 -17.08 -10.09
CA ASP A 323 24.82 -16.88 -8.66
C ASP A 323 25.89 -15.79 -8.47
N LEU A 324 25.51 -14.70 -7.80
CA LEU A 324 26.29 -13.49 -7.55
C LEU A 324 26.74 -13.49 -6.07
N ASN A 325 27.82 -14.24 -5.78
CA ASN A 325 28.40 -14.31 -4.44
C ASN A 325 29.22 -13.05 -4.12
N SER A 326 29.97 -12.55 -5.10
CA SER A 326 30.71 -11.29 -5.01
C SER A 326 30.82 -10.62 -6.38
N PRO A 327 31.17 -9.32 -6.47
CA PRO A 327 31.31 -8.64 -7.77
C PRO A 327 32.28 -9.31 -8.74
N THR A 328 33.29 -10.02 -8.20
CA THR A 328 34.30 -10.74 -8.97
C THR A 328 34.02 -12.23 -9.11
N ASP A 329 33.21 -12.81 -8.23
CA ASP A 329 32.89 -14.24 -8.19
C ASP A 329 31.43 -14.47 -8.59
N ILE A 330 31.24 -14.77 -9.87
CA ILE A 330 29.93 -14.96 -10.50
C ILE A 330 29.98 -16.24 -11.30
N SER A 331 29.09 -17.15 -10.96
CA SER A 331 29.01 -18.45 -11.62
C SER A 331 27.69 -18.61 -12.36
N LEU A 332 27.75 -19.24 -13.53
CA LEU A 332 26.56 -19.58 -14.29
C LEU A 332 25.89 -20.79 -13.64
N ARG A 333 24.67 -20.63 -13.15
CA ARG A 333 23.90 -21.70 -12.52
C ARG A 333 23.14 -22.54 -13.54
N ARG A 334 22.36 -21.88 -14.40
CA ARG A 334 21.48 -22.54 -15.39
C ARG A 334 21.28 -21.65 -16.61
N VAL A 335 21.04 -22.27 -17.76
CA VAL A 335 20.56 -21.60 -18.97
C VAL A 335 19.15 -22.09 -19.27
N LEU A 336 18.19 -21.17 -19.28
CA LEU A 336 16.79 -21.46 -19.62
C LEU A 336 16.60 -21.24 -21.11
N VAL A 337 16.12 -22.29 -21.77
CA VAL A 337 15.82 -22.29 -23.21
C VAL A 337 14.36 -22.69 -23.39
N GLY A 338 13.65 -21.95 -24.24
CA GLY A 338 12.25 -22.26 -24.54
C GLY A 338 11.53 -21.19 -25.36
N HIS A 339 12.05 -19.96 -25.38
CA HIS A 339 11.56 -18.92 -26.27
C HIS A 339 11.96 -19.17 -27.73
N ARG A 340 11.09 -18.77 -28.66
CA ARG A 340 11.32 -18.96 -30.10
C ARG A 340 11.92 -17.74 -30.80
N ALA A 341 11.95 -16.60 -30.11
CA ALA A 341 12.52 -15.33 -30.57
C ALA A 341 13.23 -14.61 -29.41
N ALA A 342 13.86 -13.47 -29.72
CA ALA A 342 14.64 -12.68 -28.77
C ALA A 342 13.87 -12.43 -27.46
N VAL A 343 14.54 -12.63 -26.31
CA VAL A 343 13.94 -12.37 -24.99
C VAL A 343 14.24 -10.92 -24.63
N ASN A 344 13.21 -10.08 -24.69
CA ASN A 344 13.36 -8.62 -24.60
C ASN A 344 13.44 -8.13 -23.16
N VAL A 345 12.84 -8.85 -22.22
CA VAL A 345 12.76 -8.45 -20.82
C VAL A 345 12.66 -9.68 -19.91
N VAL A 346 13.29 -9.57 -18.76
CA VAL A 346 13.23 -10.55 -17.67
C VAL A 346 13.08 -9.81 -16.34
N ASP A 347 12.29 -10.36 -15.46
CA ASP A 347 12.08 -9.90 -14.09
C ASP A 347 11.88 -11.12 -13.19
N PHE A 348 12.15 -11.02 -11.89
CA PHE A 348 12.01 -12.16 -10.98
C PHE A 348 11.79 -11.75 -9.53
N ASP A 349 11.27 -12.69 -8.76
CA ASP A 349 11.27 -12.67 -7.30
C ASP A 349 11.72 -14.04 -6.75
N ASP A 350 11.59 -14.24 -5.45
CA ASP A 350 11.96 -15.49 -4.77
C ASP A 350 11.24 -16.72 -5.32
N LYS A 351 10.06 -16.54 -5.93
CA LYS A 351 9.18 -17.63 -6.38
C LYS A 351 9.32 -17.90 -7.88
N TYR A 352 9.25 -16.86 -8.70
CA TYR A 352 9.19 -16.98 -10.15
C TYR A 352 10.16 -16.06 -10.89
N ILE A 353 10.71 -16.59 -11.98
CA ILE A 353 11.36 -15.85 -13.04
C ILE A 353 10.33 -15.66 -14.16
N VAL A 354 10.12 -14.42 -14.58
CA VAL A 354 9.17 -14.04 -15.62
C VAL A 354 9.92 -13.44 -16.79
N SER A 355 9.72 -14.02 -17.97
CA SER A 355 10.43 -13.65 -19.20
C SER A 355 9.45 -13.35 -20.32
N ALA A 356 9.71 -12.31 -21.10
CA ALA A 356 8.86 -11.96 -22.25
C ALA A 356 9.69 -11.78 -23.52
N SER A 357 9.13 -12.26 -24.63
CA SER A 357 9.85 -12.40 -25.89
C SER A 357 9.11 -11.79 -27.08
N GLY A 358 9.86 -11.56 -28.15
CA GLY A 358 9.34 -11.30 -29.49
C GLY A 358 8.44 -12.42 -30.03
N ASP A 359 8.45 -13.61 -29.42
CA ASP A 359 7.58 -14.74 -29.78
C ASP A 359 6.12 -14.58 -29.29
N ARG A 360 5.79 -13.42 -28.72
CA ARG A 360 4.45 -13.01 -28.27
C ARG A 360 4.00 -13.70 -26.98
N THR A 361 4.90 -14.42 -26.31
CA THR A 361 4.61 -15.15 -25.08
C THR A 361 5.38 -14.61 -23.89
N ILE A 362 4.80 -14.78 -22.71
CA ILE A 362 5.48 -14.63 -21.42
C ILE A 362 5.67 -16.03 -20.86
N LYS A 363 6.88 -16.39 -20.46
CA LYS A 363 7.17 -17.67 -19.80
C LYS A 363 7.53 -17.44 -18.34
N VAL A 364 6.98 -18.32 -17.50
CA VAL A 364 7.16 -18.33 -16.06
C VAL A 364 7.97 -19.57 -15.71
N TRP A 365 9.02 -19.37 -14.92
CA TRP A 365 9.93 -20.41 -14.46
C TRP A 365 10.03 -20.34 -12.94
N ASN A 366 10.27 -21.45 -12.26
CA ASN A 366 10.50 -21.46 -10.83
C ASN A 366 11.92 -20.92 -10.52
N THR A 367 12.06 -19.97 -9.60
CA THR A 367 13.36 -19.37 -9.28
C THR A 367 14.31 -20.38 -8.63
N SER A 368 13.82 -21.23 -7.74
CA SER A 368 14.65 -22.22 -7.03
C SER A 368 15.09 -23.37 -7.93
N THR A 369 14.18 -23.97 -8.69
CA THR A 369 14.48 -25.16 -9.52
C THR A 369 14.90 -24.82 -10.95
N CYS A 370 14.65 -23.59 -11.41
CA CYS A 370 14.83 -23.15 -12.80
C CYS A 370 13.96 -23.93 -13.80
N GLU A 371 12.90 -24.60 -13.34
CA GLU A 371 12.00 -25.37 -14.19
C GLU A 371 10.88 -24.51 -14.78
N PHE A 372 10.44 -24.88 -15.98
CA PHE A 372 9.31 -24.23 -16.64
C PHE A 372 8.01 -24.50 -15.90
N VAL A 373 7.24 -23.46 -15.60
CA VAL A 373 5.95 -23.56 -14.90
C VAL A 373 4.80 -23.40 -15.88
N ARG A 374 4.77 -22.31 -16.65
CA ARG A 374 3.67 -22.02 -17.59
C ARG A 374 4.01 -20.97 -18.62
N THR A 375 3.15 -20.83 -19.63
CA THR A 375 3.19 -19.78 -20.64
C THR A 375 1.93 -18.93 -20.58
N LEU A 376 2.08 -17.61 -20.46
CA LEU A 376 1.00 -16.64 -20.63
C LEU A 376 0.96 -16.21 -22.10
N SER A 377 -0.18 -16.43 -22.74
CA SER A 377 -0.40 -16.12 -24.15
C SER A 377 -1.64 -15.24 -24.32
N GLY A 378 -1.60 -14.36 -25.31
CA GLY A 378 -2.73 -13.46 -25.62
C GLY A 378 -2.33 -12.16 -26.30
N HIS A 379 -1.06 -11.74 -26.20
CA HIS A 379 -0.54 -10.65 -27.04
C HIS A 379 -0.52 -11.05 -28.52
N ARG A 380 -0.86 -10.11 -29.40
CA ARG A 380 -0.95 -10.37 -30.85
C ARG A 380 0.39 -10.18 -31.56
N ARG A 381 1.33 -9.48 -30.92
CA ARG A 381 2.68 -9.20 -31.41
C ARG A 381 3.71 -9.33 -30.27
N GLY A 382 4.99 -9.14 -30.60
CA GLY A 382 6.10 -9.33 -29.66
C GLY A 382 6.05 -8.36 -28.49
N ILE A 383 6.42 -8.85 -27.31
CA ILE A 383 6.37 -8.12 -26.04
C ILE A 383 7.68 -7.36 -25.86
N ALA A 384 7.61 -6.05 -25.59
CA ALA A 384 8.79 -5.18 -25.52
C ALA A 384 9.18 -4.81 -24.08
N CYS A 385 8.22 -4.83 -23.14
CA CYS A 385 8.47 -4.54 -21.74
C CYS A 385 7.53 -5.31 -20.81
N LEU A 386 7.99 -5.52 -19.59
CA LEU A 386 7.30 -6.27 -18.55
C LEU A 386 7.78 -5.76 -17.19
N GLN A 387 6.88 -5.76 -16.21
CA GLN A 387 7.24 -5.75 -14.79
C GLN A 387 6.42 -6.81 -14.06
N TYR A 388 7.06 -7.51 -13.13
CA TYR A 388 6.45 -8.52 -12.28
C TYR A 388 6.62 -8.10 -10.82
N ARG A 389 5.53 -8.16 -10.04
CA ARG A 389 5.60 -7.93 -8.59
C ARG A 389 4.44 -8.61 -7.87
N GLY A 390 4.76 -9.48 -6.91
CA GLY A 390 3.76 -10.24 -6.17
C GLY A 390 3.01 -11.16 -7.12
N THR A 391 1.68 -11.08 -7.18
CA THR A 391 0.89 -11.93 -8.08
C THR A 391 0.63 -11.31 -9.46
N LEU A 392 1.03 -10.05 -9.68
CA LEU A 392 0.67 -9.30 -10.87
C LEU A 392 1.85 -9.21 -11.86
N VAL A 393 1.57 -9.54 -13.12
CA VAL A 393 2.44 -9.23 -14.26
C VAL A 393 1.77 -8.16 -15.11
N VAL A 394 2.52 -7.12 -15.47
CA VAL A 394 2.07 -6.08 -16.41
C VAL A 394 3.01 -6.06 -17.61
N SER A 395 2.48 -6.27 -18.81
CA SER A 395 3.28 -6.36 -20.04
C SER A 395 2.83 -5.37 -21.10
N GLY A 396 3.78 -4.75 -21.80
CA GLY A 396 3.57 -3.87 -22.94
C GLY A 396 4.10 -4.46 -24.24
N SER A 397 3.32 -4.38 -25.31
CA SER A 397 3.58 -5.09 -26.56
C SER A 397 3.58 -4.18 -27.79
N SER A 398 4.13 -4.73 -28.88
CA SER A 398 4.09 -4.16 -30.23
C SER A 398 2.70 -4.20 -30.86
N ASP A 399 1.71 -4.78 -30.18
CA ASP A 399 0.29 -4.71 -30.53
C ASP A 399 -0.42 -3.46 -29.96
N PHE A 400 0.34 -2.54 -29.37
CA PHE A 400 -0.12 -1.26 -28.81
C PHE A 400 -0.95 -1.41 -27.52
N THR A 401 -1.06 -2.64 -26.99
CA THR A 401 -1.80 -2.91 -25.77
C THR A 401 -0.88 -3.16 -24.59
N ILE A 402 -1.41 -2.85 -23.40
CA ILE A 402 -0.85 -3.31 -22.12
C ILE A 402 -1.77 -4.38 -21.58
N ARG A 403 -1.21 -5.48 -21.05
CA ARG A 403 -2.00 -6.54 -20.41
C ARG A 403 -1.59 -6.74 -18.97
N LEU A 404 -2.59 -6.95 -18.12
CA LEU A 404 -2.43 -7.34 -16.72
C LEU A 404 -2.74 -8.84 -16.62
N TRP A 405 -1.89 -9.57 -15.91
CA TRP A 405 -2.01 -11.02 -15.75
C TRP A 405 -1.87 -11.41 -14.29
N ASP A 406 -2.64 -12.40 -13.88
CA ASP A 406 -2.40 -13.14 -12.64
C ASP A 406 -1.35 -14.22 -12.92
N ILE A 407 -0.24 -14.20 -12.20
CA ILE A 407 0.85 -15.19 -12.34
C ILE A 407 0.42 -16.60 -11.92
N GLU A 408 -0.48 -16.73 -10.94
CA GLU A 408 -0.85 -18.01 -10.32
C GLU A 408 -1.85 -18.79 -11.16
N MET A 409 -2.78 -18.10 -11.82
CA MET A 409 -3.74 -18.72 -12.73
C MET A 409 -3.30 -18.62 -14.19
N GLY A 410 -2.49 -17.61 -14.52
CA GLY A 410 -2.09 -17.30 -15.89
C GLY A 410 -3.16 -16.58 -16.71
N ASN A 411 -4.20 -16.08 -16.06
CA ASN A 411 -5.32 -15.42 -16.71
C ASN A 411 -4.98 -13.96 -17.04
N CYS A 412 -5.44 -13.49 -18.20
CA CYS A 412 -5.40 -12.07 -18.53
C CYS A 412 -6.56 -11.36 -17.80
N LEU A 413 -6.22 -10.54 -16.81
CA LEU A 413 -7.18 -9.79 -15.98
C LEU A 413 -7.75 -8.59 -16.73
N ARG A 414 -6.90 -7.88 -17.48
CA ARG A 414 -7.27 -6.68 -18.22
C ARG A 414 -6.39 -6.47 -19.44
N THR A 415 -6.98 -5.90 -20.49
CA THR A 415 -6.25 -5.27 -21.61
C THR A 415 -6.51 -3.77 -21.56
N LEU A 416 -5.44 -2.97 -21.54
CA LEU A 416 -5.49 -1.51 -21.64
C LEU A 416 -5.13 -1.11 -23.07
N GLU A 417 -6.02 -0.36 -23.69
CA GLU A 417 -5.88 0.17 -25.04
C GLU A 417 -5.82 1.70 -24.97
N GLY A 418 -5.13 2.33 -25.93
CA GLY A 418 -5.06 3.79 -26.04
C GLY A 418 -3.68 4.32 -26.42
N HIS A 419 -2.63 3.49 -26.43
CA HIS A 419 -1.39 3.80 -27.13
C HIS A 419 -1.59 3.63 -28.64
N GLU A 420 -0.95 4.51 -29.42
CA GLU A 420 -1.04 4.50 -30.88
C GLU A 420 0.15 3.76 -31.52
N GLU A 421 1.22 3.55 -30.75
CA GLU A 421 2.42 2.83 -31.16
C GLU A 421 2.89 1.80 -30.11
N LEU A 422 4.00 1.12 -30.42
CA LEU A 422 4.61 0.08 -29.58
C LEU A 422 4.86 0.61 -28.16
N VAL A 423 4.38 -0.14 -27.16
CA VAL A 423 4.62 0.16 -25.73
C VAL A 423 6.01 -0.34 -25.35
N ARG A 424 6.98 0.58 -25.24
CA ARG A 424 8.41 0.23 -25.14
C ARG A 424 8.88 0.05 -23.72
N CYS A 425 8.33 0.78 -22.76
CA CYS A 425 8.66 0.65 -21.35
C CYS A 425 7.42 0.79 -20.49
N ILE A 426 7.44 0.09 -19.35
CA ILE A 426 6.34 0.09 -18.39
C ILE A 426 6.88 -0.10 -17.00
N ARG A 427 6.29 0.61 -16.04
CA ARG A 427 6.44 0.37 -14.61
C ARG A 427 5.10 0.52 -13.91
N PHE A 428 4.93 -0.09 -12.74
CA PHE A 428 3.78 0.10 -11.88
C PHE A 428 4.16 0.12 -10.39
N ASN A 429 3.34 0.78 -9.58
CA ASN A 429 3.36 0.76 -8.13
C ASN A 429 1.97 0.35 -7.60
N ASN A 430 1.64 0.60 -6.33
CA ASN A 430 0.33 0.22 -5.77
C ASN A 430 -0.86 1.00 -6.37
N LYS A 431 -0.63 2.15 -7.01
CA LYS A 431 -1.67 3.11 -7.43
C LYS A 431 -1.74 3.29 -8.95
N HIS A 432 -0.59 3.38 -9.60
CA HIS A 432 -0.46 3.79 -10.98
C HIS A 432 0.34 2.77 -11.80
N ILE A 433 0.00 2.70 -13.08
CA ILE A 433 0.85 2.14 -14.13
C ILE A 433 1.33 3.31 -14.98
N VAL A 434 2.64 3.40 -15.22
CA VAL A 434 3.23 4.41 -16.11
C VAL A 434 3.87 3.69 -17.28
N SER A 435 3.52 4.10 -18.49
CA SER A 435 3.93 3.43 -19.73
C SER A 435 4.40 4.45 -20.75
N GLY A 436 5.51 4.15 -21.44
CA GLY A 436 6.06 4.97 -22.51
C GLY A 436 6.04 4.22 -23.84
N ALA A 437 5.63 4.90 -24.91
CA ALA A 437 5.52 4.33 -26.24
C ALA A 437 6.49 4.98 -27.25
N TYR A 438 6.52 4.44 -28.46
CA TYR A 438 7.38 4.94 -29.55
C TYR A 438 6.95 6.29 -30.13
N ASP A 439 5.70 6.69 -29.92
CA ASP A 439 5.15 8.00 -30.29
C ASP A 439 5.61 9.15 -29.37
N GLY A 440 6.48 8.88 -28.40
CA GLY A 440 6.96 9.86 -27.42
C GLY A 440 5.98 10.14 -26.28
N LYS A 441 4.80 9.50 -26.29
CA LYS A 441 3.78 9.71 -25.26
C LYS A 441 4.05 8.82 -24.05
N ILE A 442 3.87 9.40 -22.86
CA ILE A 442 3.83 8.67 -21.59
C ILE A 442 2.39 8.68 -21.09
N LYS A 443 1.82 7.50 -20.82
CA LYS A 443 0.47 7.37 -20.25
C LYS A 443 0.54 6.88 -18.82
N VAL A 444 -0.25 7.52 -17.97
CA VAL A 444 -0.48 7.15 -16.57
C VAL A 444 -1.88 6.54 -16.46
N TRP A 445 -1.95 5.34 -15.91
CA TRP A 445 -3.18 4.57 -15.72
C TRP A 445 -3.43 4.31 -14.24
N ASP A 446 -4.69 4.20 -13.85
CA ASP A 446 -5.08 3.79 -12.50
C ASP A 446 -5.02 2.25 -12.38
N LEU A 447 -4.15 1.74 -11.52
CA LEU A 447 -3.98 0.30 -11.32
C LEU A 447 -5.21 -0.33 -10.66
N GLN A 448 -5.78 0.33 -9.64
CA GLN A 448 -6.91 -0.22 -8.90
C GLN A 448 -8.17 -0.25 -9.78
N ALA A 449 -8.40 0.79 -10.57
CA ALA A 449 -9.47 0.80 -11.56
C ALA A 449 -9.24 -0.24 -12.66
N ALA A 450 -7.99 -0.49 -13.08
CA ALA A 450 -7.68 -1.51 -14.08
C ALA A 450 -7.98 -2.94 -13.58
N LEU A 451 -7.76 -3.20 -12.28
CA LEU A 451 -8.06 -4.48 -11.65
C LEU A 451 -9.58 -4.69 -11.43
N ASP A 452 -10.37 -3.63 -11.22
CA ASP A 452 -11.82 -3.76 -11.06
C ASP A 452 -12.55 -3.91 -12.40
N THR A 453 -13.01 -5.13 -12.71
CA THR A 453 -13.70 -5.50 -13.97
C THR A 453 -14.89 -4.61 -14.32
N ARG A 454 -15.51 -3.97 -13.33
CA ARG A 454 -16.69 -3.10 -13.47
C ARG A 454 -16.38 -1.72 -14.07
N LYS A 455 -15.13 -1.26 -14.04
CA LYS A 455 -14.75 0.05 -14.56
C LYS A 455 -14.60 0.02 -16.09
N PRO A 456 -15.14 1.03 -16.82
CA PRO A 456 -15.02 1.09 -18.27
C PRO A 456 -13.59 1.45 -18.69
N PRO A 457 -13.13 0.99 -19.87
CA PRO A 457 -11.77 1.22 -20.35
C PRO A 457 -11.41 2.71 -20.51
N ASN A 458 -12.38 3.56 -20.86
CA ASN A 458 -12.18 4.99 -21.04
C ASN A 458 -11.78 5.74 -19.76
N ALA A 459 -12.07 5.16 -18.57
CA ALA A 459 -11.74 5.76 -17.29
C ALA A 459 -10.37 5.31 -16.74
N LEU A 460 -9.67 4.40 -17.43
CA LEU A 460 -8.43 3.80 -16.93
C LEU A 460 -7.21 4.69 -17.18
N CYS A 461 -7.19 5.42 -18.31
CA CYS A 461 -6.13 6.37 -18.61
C CYS A 461 -6.39 7.67 -17.86
N ILE A 462 -5.56 7.97 -16.86
CA ILE A 462 -5.64 9.20 -16.07
C ILE A 462 -5.16 10.37 -16.93
N ARG A 463 -3.94 10.26 -17.49
CA ARG A 463 -3.32 11.31 -18.30
C ARG A 463 -2.37 10.75 -19.35
N THR A 464 -2.20 11.54 -20.41
CA THR A 464 -1.14 11.38 -21.41
C THR A 464 -0.23 12.60 -21.33
N LEU A 465 1.05 12.38 -21.07
CA LEU A 465 2.12 13.37 -21.00
C LEU A 465 2.91 13.34 -22.32
N MET A 466 3.15 14.51 -22.91
CA MET A 466 3.69 14.62 -24.28
C MET A 466 4.76 15.72 -24.35
N GLU A 467 5.98 15.40 -23.91
CA GLU A 467 7.14 16.32 -23.96
C GLU A 467 8.34 15.74 -24.72
N HIS A 468 8.43 14.41 -24.82
CA HIS A 468 9.46 13.77 -25.63
C HIS A 468 9.14 13.91 -27.12
N THR A 469 10.17 14.19 -27.93
CA THR A 469 10.04 14.30 -29.39
C THR A 469 10.39 13.00 -30.11
N GLY A 470 10.79 11.98 -29.36
CA GLY A 470 11.18 10.67 -29.88
C GLY A 470 10.70 9.52 -29.01
N ARG A 471 11.07 8.31 -29.42
CA ARG A 471 10.70 7.05 -28.77
C ARG A 471 11.14 7.02 -27.31
N VAL A 472 10.21 6.79 -26.38
CA VAL A 472 10.53 6.64 -24.95
C VAL A 472 11.11 5.25 -24.72
N PHE A 473 12.39 5.17 -24.30
CA PHE A 473 13.08 3.89 -24.15
C PHE A 473 12.96 3.30 -22.76
N ARG A 474 13.09 4.13 -21.71
CA ARG A 474 12.98 3.69 -20.32
C ARG A 474 12.37 4.77 -19.47
N LEU A 475 11.60 4.34 -18.48
CA LEU A 475 11.12 5.18 -17.40
C LEU A 475 11.24 4.45 -16.06
N GLN A 476 11.40 5.23 -15.01
CA GLN A 476 11.24 4.82 -13.61
C GLN A 476 10.43 5.93 -12.93
N PHE A 477 9.60 5.56 -11.96
CA PHE A 477 8.83 6.55 -11.21
C PHE A 477 8.67 6.13 -9.75
N ASP A 478 8.41 7.11 -8.91
CA ASP A 478 8.04 6.96 -7.51
C ASP A 478 6.72 7.71 -7.26
N GLU A 479 6.32 7.88 -5.99
CA GLU A 479 5.07 8.58 -5.67
C GLU A 479 5.07 10.08 -6.06
N PHE A 480 6.25 10.68 -6.26
CA PHE A 480 6.43 12.13 -6.46
C PHE A 480 6.79 12.48 -7.89
N GLN A 481 7.51 11.61 -8.60
CA GLN A 481 8.09 11.96 -9.89
C GLN A 481 8.18 10.80 -10.87
N ILE A 482 8.26 11.14 -12.15
CA ILE A 482 8.66 10.23 -13.23
C ILE A 482 10.02 10.70 -13.75
N ILE A 483 10.93 9.78 -14.03
CA ILE A 483 12.13 10.04 -14.84
C ILE A 483 12.05 9.18 -16.08
N SER A 484 12.09 9.82 -17.25
CA SER A 484 12.02 9.15 -18.54
C SER A 484 13.22 9.48 -19.42
N SER A 485 13.59 8.53 -20.25
CA SER A 485 14.65 8.65 -21.25
C SER A 485 14.10 8.35 -22.63
N SER A 486 14.66 9.00 -23.63
CA SER A 486 14.19 8.91 -25.00
C SER A 486 15.33 8.82 -26.01
N HIS A 487 14.95 8.45 -27.23
CA HIS A 487 15.79 8.52 -28.42
C HIS A 487 16.24 9.94 -28.77
N ASP A 488 15.52 10.97 -28.30
CA ASP A 488 15.85 12.39 -28.51
C ASP A 488 17.10 12.88 -27.75
N ASP A 489 17.81 11.97 -27.06
CA ASP A 489 19.00 12.23 -26.24
C ASP A 489 18.74 12.99 -24.93
N THR A 490 17.50 12.93 -24.44
CA THR A 490 17.09 13.66 -23.24
C THR A 490 16.64 12.72 -22.14
N ILE A 491 16.93 13.14 -20.90
CA ILE A 491 16.33 12.61 -19.70
C ILE A 491 15.40 13.70 -19.15
N LEU A 492 14.10 13.38 -19.05
CA LEU A 492 13.09 14.27 -18.49
C LEU A 492 12.74 13.84 -17.08
N ILE A 493 12.67 14.81 -16.18
CA ILE A 493 12.25 14.64 -14.79
C ILE A 493 10.93 15.39 -14.63
N TRP A 494 9.88 14.64 -14.35
CA TRP A 494 8.52 15.11 -14.18
C TRP A 494 8.22 15.12 -12.67
N ASP A 495 8.20 16.28 -12.04
CA ASP A 495 7.94 16.41 -10.60
C ASP A 495 6.50 16.84 -10.31
N PHE A 496 5.73 16.00 -9.62
CA PHE A 496 4.34 16.23 -9.26
C PHE A 496 4.18 16.82 -7.86
N LEU A 497 5.24 16.94 -7.05
CA LEU A 497 5.13 17.41 -5.67
C LEU A 497 4.77 18.91 -5.60
N ASP A 498 5.58 19.76 -6.24
CA ASP A 498 5.40 21.21 -6.13
C ASP A 498 4.58 21.83 -7.27
N GLY A 499 4.35 21.07 -8.37
CA GLY A 499 3.40 21.40 -9.44
C GLY A 499 3.53 22.84 -9.94
N GLN A 500 4.42 23.08 -10.92
CA GLN A 500 4.83 24.40 -11.40
C GLN A 500 5.16 25.41 -10.29
N GLN A 501 6.42 25.40 -9.85
CA GLN A 501 7.07 26.70 -9.65
C GLN A 501 7.40 27.23 -11.04
N ASP A 502 6.67 28.26 -11.46
CA ASP A 502 7.11 29.15 -12.53
C ASP A 502 8.60 29.48 -12.33
N ASN A 503 9.42 29.12 -13.31
CA ASN A 503 10.71 29.76 -13.60
C ASN A 503 11.65 30.06 -12.41
N LEU A 504 12.09 29.05 -11.66
CA LEU A 504 13.30 29.21 -10.84
C LEU A 504 14.60 29.28 -11.67
N THR A 505 14.53 29.11 -12.99
CA THR A 505 15.60 29.48 -13.92
C THR A 505 15.77 30.99 -14.11
N ALA A 506 14.89 31.84 -13.57
CA ALA A 506 15.03 33.30 -13.65
C ALA A 506 15.79 33.95 -12.47
N ARG A 507 16.07 33.23 -11.37
CA ARG A 507 16.79 33.80 -10.21
C ARG A 507 18.29 33.52 -10.18
N TYR A 508 18.81 32.59 -10.98
CA TYR A 508 20.26 32.35 -11.08
C TYR A 508 20.96 33.18 -12.16
N ASN A 509 20.21 33.75 -13.12
CA ASN A 509 20.78 34.59 -14.19
C ASN A 509 20.74 36.10 -13.90
N ALA A 510 20.17 36.52 -12.75
CA ALA A 510 20.08 37.93 -12.36
C ALA A 510 21.13 38.36 -11.31
N THR A 511 22.01 37.45 -10.88
CA THR A 511 23.14 37.77 -9.98
C THR A 511 24.50 37.72 -10.66
N ASN A 512 24.55 37.40 -11.97
CA ASN A 512 25.78 37.40 -12.79
C ASN A 512 25.56 38.20 -14.08
N SER A 513 25.01 39.41 -13.97
CA SER A 513 25.02 40.42 -15.03
C SER A 513 25.51 41.75 -14.47
#